data_AF-A0A7J8HYN0-F1
#
_entry.id   AF-A0A7J8HYN0-F1
#
_cell.length_a   1.000
_cell.length_b   1.000
_cell.length_c   1.000
_cell.angle_alpha   90.00
_cell.angle_beta   90.00
_cell.angle_gamma   90.00
#
_symmetry.space_group_name_H-M   'P 1'
#
loop_
_entity.id
_entity.type
_entity.pdbx_description
1 polymer ?
#
loop_
_entity_poly.entity_id
_entity_poly.type
_entity_poly.pdbx_seq_one_letter_code
_entity_poly.pdbx_strand_id
1 'polypeptide(L)'
;MFLFQQSLFPEPLSIQSRSVQFLRSLWEKTQAEGAHSFETAMMESTFLQQKDLDQVQLHLEEVRFFDVFGFSEAAGAWQCFMCNNPEKATVVNQDGQPLMEGKLKEKQVRWKFIKRWKTRYFTLAGNQLLFQKGKSKDDPDDSPIELSKVQSVKVVARKRRDRSLPRAFEIFTDNKTYVFKAKDEKNAEEWLQCINVAVAQAKERESREVTTYL
;
A
#
# COMPACT_ATOMS: atom_id res chain seq x y z
N MET A 1 15.90 20.30 -14.83
CA MET A 1 15.83 21.65 -14.22
C MET A 1 14.41 22.21 -14.22
N PHE A 2 13.69 22.17 -15.34
CA PHE A 2 12.28 22.61 -15.40
C PHE A 2 11.35 21.83 -14.48
N LEU A 3 11.37 20.49 -14.50
CA LEU A 3 10.50 19.67 -13.62
C LEU A 3 10.72 19.95 -12.13
N PHE A 4 11.97 20.17 -11.73
CA PHE A 4 12.28 20.58 -10.37
C PHE A 4 11.62 21.93 -10.06
N GLN A 5 11.74 22.90 -10.96
CA GLN A 5 11.07 24.18 -10.80
C GLN A 5 9.55 24.04 -10.80
N GLN A 6 8.96 23.26 -11.72
CA GLN A 6 7.53 22.96 -11.79
C GLN A 6 7.02 22.31 -10.49
N SER A 7 7.82 21.43 -9.87
CA SER A 7 7.45 20.78 -8.61
C SER A 7 7.34 21.73 -7.42
N LEU A 8 7.91 22.93 -7.51
CA LEU A 8 7.83 23.97 -6.48
C LEU A 8 6.61 24.89 -6.64
N PHE A 9 5.86 24.78 -7.74
CA PHE A 9 4.69 25.62 -8.00
C PHE A 9 3.41 24.77 -8.10
N PRO A 10 2.31 25.23 -7.48
CA PRO A 10 1.02 24.54 -7.51
C PRO A 10 0.33 24.62 -8.89
N GLU A 11 0.75 25.57 -9.74
CA GLU A 11 0.21 25.74 -11.09
C GLU A 11 1.28 25.42 -12.16
N PRO A 12 0.87 24.98 -13.36
CA PRO A 12 1.77 24.80 -14.49
C PRO A 12 2.54 26.09 -14.81
N LEU A 13 3.87 26.01 -14.81
CA LEU A 13 4.74 27.09 -15.24
C LEU A 13 4.58 27.31 -16.74
N SER A 14 4.31 28.55 -17.12
CA SER A 14 4.28 28.95 -18.52
C SER A 14 5.65 29.49 -18.94
N ILE A 15 5.87 29.62 -20.25
CA ILE A 15 7.09 30.23 -20.79
C ILE A 15 7.25 31.69 -20.34
N GLN A 16 6.15 32.34 -19.94
CA GLN A 16 6.13 33.73 -19.47
C GLN A 16 6.40 33.83 -17.96
N SER A 17 6.38 32.71 -17.23
CA SER A 17 6.70 32.70 -15.80
C SER A 17 8.11 33.24 -15.57
N ARG A 18 8.27 34.15 -14.60
CA ARG A 18 9.54 34.84 -14.30
C ARG A 18 10.70 33.86 -14.08
N SER A 19 10.43 32.75 -13.40
CA SER A 19 11.37 31.66 -13.13
C SER A 19 11.87 30.99 -14.42
N VAL A 20 10.99 30.83 -15.41
CA VAL A 20 11.31 30.21 -16.71
C VAL A 20 12.06 31.20 -17.61
N GLN A 21 11.66 32.48 -17.59
CA GLN A 21 12.37 33.55 -18.28
C GLN A 21 13.80 33.74 -17.75
N PHE A 22 14.00 33.62 -16.44
CA PHE A 22 15.33 33.65 -15.84
C PHE A 22 16.20 32.49 -16.35
N LEU A 23 15.68 31.27 -16.36
CA LEU A 23 16.37 30.11 -16.92
C LEU A 23 16.70 30.29 -18.41
N ARG A 24 15.77 30.85 -19.19
CA ARG A 24 15.97 31.18 -20.60
C ARG A 24 17.15 32.12 -20.79
N SER A 25 17.20 33.20 -20.01
CA SER A 25 18.28 34.18 -20.09
C SER A 25 19.66 33.61 -19.72
N LEU A 26 19.70 32.62 -18.82
CA LEU A 26 20.93 31.94 -18.47
C LEU A 26 21.36 30.99 -19.59
N TRP A 27 20.42 30.21 -20.13
CA TRP A 27 20.66 29.28 -21.24
C TRP A 27 21.24 30.00 -22.47
N GLU A 28 20.60 31.10 -22.89
CA GLU A 28 21.01 31.90 -24.03
C GLU A 28 22.42 32.50 -23.85
N LYS A 29 22.84 32.83 -22.61
CA LYS A 29 24.20 33.28 -22.30
C LYS A 29 25.25 32.18 -22.33
N THR A 30 24.84 30.94 -22.10
CA THR A 30 25.75 29.79 -21.96
C THR A 30 25.95 29.00 -23.24
N GLN A 31 25.11 29.20 -24.26
CA GLN A 31 25.15 28.39 -25.47
C GLN A 31 26.09 28.93 -26.54
N ALA A 32 26.82 28.02 -27.18
CA ALA A 32 27.63 28.33 -28.36
C ALA A 32 26.74 28.48 -29.61
N GLU A 33 27.20 29.26 -30.60
CA GLU A 33 26.50 29.44 -31.88
C GLU A 33 26.15 28.09 -32.52
N GLY A 34 24.86 27.84 -32.75
CA GLY A 34 24.34 26.60 -33.36
C GLY A 34 23.64 25.62 -32.41
N ALA A 35 23.53 25.93 -31.12
CA ALA A 35 22.80 25.08 -30.18
C ALA A 35 21.26 25.16 -30.34
N HIS A 36 20.56 24.12 -29.85
CA HIS A 36 19.10 24.08 -29.81
C HIS A 36 18.51 25.29 -29.09
N SER A 37 17.33 25.74 -29.55
CA SER A 37 16.58 26.77 -28.85
C SER A 37 16.27 26.34 -27.42
N PHE A 38 16.12 27.32 -26.52
CA PHE A 38 15.75 27.06 -25.13
C PHE A 38 14.48 26.19 -25.05
N GLU A 39 13.50 26.44 -25.92
CA GLU A 39 12.26 25.68 -25.99
C GLU A 39 12.48 24.20 -26.35
N THR A 40 13.28 23.93 -27.37
CA THR A 40 13.58 22.56 -27.80
C THR A 40 14.36 21.83 -26.72
N ALA A 41 15.37 22.47 -26.13
CA ALA A 41 16.13 21.89 -25.03
C ALA A 41 15.24 21.59 -23.81
N MET A 42 14.29 22.48 -23.49
CA MET A 42 13.36 22.27 -22.38
C MET A 42 12.37 21.15 -22.66
N MET A 43 11.82 21.04 -23.86
CA MET A 43 10.87 19.97 -24.21
C MET A 43 11.55 18.60 -24.35
N GLU A 44 12.76 18.53 -24.89
CA GLU A 44 13.46 17.27 -25.12
C GLU A 44 14.20 16.74 -23.88
N SER A 45 14.73 17.62 -23.03
CA SER A 45 15.55 17.19 -21.87
C SER A 45 14.77 16.96 -20.58
N THR A 46 13.51 17.41 -20.48
CA THR A 46 12.83 17.48 -19.18
C THR A 46 11.62 16.56 -19.02
N PHE A 47 11.10 15.95 -20.07
CA PHE A 47 10.04 14.95 -19.92
C PHE A 47 10.66 13.56 -19.97
N LEU A 48 10.44 12.78 -18.90
CA LEU A 48 10.75 11.35 -18.91
C LEU A 48 10.04 10.73 -20.12
N GLN A 49 10.77 9.93 -20.90
CA GLN A 49 10.14 9.26 -22.03
C GLN A 49 9.00 8.39 -21.53
N GLN A 50 7.95 8.21 -22.34
CA GLN A 50 6.80 7.38 -21.96
C GLN A 50 7.24 6.01 -21.42
N LYS A 51 8.28 5.42 -22.03
CA LYS A 51 8.87 4.15 -21.61
C LYS A 51 9.44 4.18 -20.19
N ASP A 52 10.07 5.29 -19.78
CA ASP A 52 10.65 5.44 -18.45
C ASP A 52 9.54 5.66 -17.40
N LEU A 53 8.49 6.41 -17.76
CA LEU A 53 7.29 6.57 -16.92
C LEU A 53 6.60 5.22 -16.71
N ASP A 54 6.42 4.43 -17.77
CA ASP A 54 5.83 3.10 -17.70
C ASP A 54 6.69 2.17 -16.82
N GLN A 55 8.02 2.26 -16.88
CA GLN A 55 8.92 1.50 -15.99
C GLN A 55 8.79 1.91 -14.52
N VAL A 56 8.71 3.21 -14.24
CA VAL A 56 8.50 3.70 -12.87
C VAL A 56 7.14 3.24 -12.37
N GLN A 57 6.09 3.33 -13.19
CA GLN A 57 4.76 2.86 -12.81
C GLN A 57 4.75 1.35 -12.53
N LEU A 58 5.35 0.54 -13.41
CA LEU A 58 5.49 -0.90 -13.19
C LEU A 58 6.24 -1.19 -11.89
N HIS A 59 7.32 -0.47 -11.61
CA HIS A 59 8.06 -0.63 -10.37
C HIS A 59 7.22 -0.26 -9.15
N LEU A 60 6.48 0.85 -9.20
CA LEU A 60 5.58 1.29 -8.13
C LEU A 60 4.44 0.29 -7.89
N GLU A 61 3.91 -0.34 -8.94
CA GLU A 61 2.93 -1.43 -8.86
C GLU A 61 3.55 -2.70 -8.25
N GLU A 62 4.77 -3.07 -8.66
CA GLU A 62 5.52 -4.22 -8.13
C GLU A 62 5.81 -4.08 -6.63
N VAL A 63 6.24 -2.90 -6.20
CA VAL A 63 6.49 -2.59 -4.77
C VAL A 63 5.21 -2.19 -4.02
N ARG A 64 4.05 -2.26 -4.69
CA ARG A 64 2.72 -2.02 -4.11
C ARG A 64 2.59 -0.63 -3.46
N PHE A 65 3.31 0.36 -3.99
CA PHE A 65 3.27 1.73 -3.49
C PHE A 65 1.84 2.28 -3.44
N PHE A 66 1.05 2.01 -4.48
CA PHE A 66 -0.34 2.47 -4.62
C PHE A 66 -1.33 1.80 -3.67
N ASP A 67 -0.96 0.68 -3.03
CA ASP A 67 -1.79 0.09 -1.98
C ASP A 67 -1.74 0.91 -0.69
N VAL A 68 -0.61 1.58 -0.46
CA VAL A 68 -0.31 2.28 0.80
C VAL A 68 -0.52 3.77 0.64
N PHE A 69 -0.16 4.33 -0.52
CA PHE A 69 -0.20 5.75 -0.82
C PHE A 69 -1.11 6.04 -2.02
N GLY A 70 -1.95 7.06 -1.87
CA GLY A 70 -2.79 7.60 -2.94
C GLY A 70 -2.62 9.11 -3.03
N PHE A 71 -2.72 9.67 -4.24
CA PHE A 71 -2.71 11.11 -4.43
C PHE A 71 -4.06 11.71 -4.01
N SER A 72 -4.01 12.66 -3.08
CA SER A 72 -5.16 13.46 -2.67
C SER A 72 -5.23 14.71 -3.53
N GLU A 73 -6.22 14.81 -4.42
CA GLU A 73 -6.44 16.05 -5.18
C GLU A 73 -6.76 17.22 -4.24
N ALA A 74 -7.56 16.97 -3.20
CA ALA A 74 -7.95 17.99 -2.23
C ALA A 74 -6.76 18.55 -1.43
N ALA A 75 -5.79 17.70 -1.07
CA ALA A 75 -4.59 18.12 -0.36
C ALA A 75 -3.41 18.45 -1.29
N GLY A 76 -3.54 18.21 -2.60
CA GLY A 76 -2.46 18.36 -3.58
C GLY A 76 -1.23 17.51 -3.28
N ALA A 77 -1.37 16.39 -2.58
CA ALA A 77 -0.24 15.62 -2.06
C ALA A 77 -0.50 14.12 -2.06
N TRP A 78 0.58 13.33 -2.18
CA TRP A 78 0.54 11.90 -1.89
C TRP A 78 0.38 11.68 -0.40
N GLN A 79 -0.63 10.93 -0.04
CA GLN A 79 -1.00 10.64 1.34
C GLN A 79 -1.18 9.14 1.52
N CYS A 80 -0.87 8.63 2.70
CA CYS A 80 -1.19 7.25 2.99
C CYS A 80 -2.72 7.04 2.99
N PHE A 81 -3.17 5.80 2.79
CA PHE A 81 -4.60 5.46 2.74
C PHE A 81 -5.41 6.05 3.89
N MET A 82 -4.85 6.09 5.10
CA MET A 82 -5.51 6.60 6.30
C MET A 82 -5.68 8.12 6.29
N CYS A 83 -4.67 8.85 5.81
CA CYS A 83 -4.77 10.30 5.64
C CYS A 83 -5.75 10.69 4.53
N ASN A 84 -5.88 9.84 3.50
CA ASN A 84 -6.90 9.98 2.46
C ASN A 84 -8.31 9.56 2.91
N ASN A 85 -8.43 8.79 3.99
CA ASN A 85 -9.69 8.27 4.52
C ASN A 85 -9.73 8.46 6.05
N PRO A 86 -9.71 9.72 6.54
CA PRO A 86 -9.61 10.02 7.98
C PRO A 86 -10.77 9.44 8.79
N GLU A 87 -11.95 9.24 8.19
CA GLU A 87 -13.10 8.55 8.78
C GLU A 87 -12.85 7.06 9.04
N LYS A 88 -11.98 6.43 8.25
CA LYS A 88 -11.51 5.06 8.49
C LYS A 88 -10.35 5.06 9.48
N ALA A 89 -9.67 6.19 9.67
CA ALA A 89 -8.58 6.36 10.61
C ALA A 89 -9.01 6.60 12.06
N THR A 90 -10.12 7.29 12.27
CA THR A 90 -10.69 7.51 13.61
C THR A 90 -11.19 6.22 14.26
N VAL A 91 -11.70 5.26 13.48
CA VAL A 91 -12.17 3.94 13.98
C VAL A 91 -11.02 3.05 14.47
N VAL A 92 -9.78 3.34 14.07
CA VAL A 92 -8.63 2.52 14.49
C VAL A 92 -8.25 2.74 15.96
N ASN A 93 -8.80 3.76 16.62
CA ASN A 93 -8.28 4.21 17.91
C ASN A 93 -9.31 4.50 19.01
N GLN A 94 -10.58 4.10 18.87
CA GLN A 94 -11.57 4.32 19.94
C GLN A 94 -12.39 3.05 20.25
N ASP A 95 -12.33 2.63 21.52
CA ASP A 95 -13.35 1.83 22.20
C ASP A 95 -13.59 0.37 21.78
N GLY A 96 -12.57 -0.30 21.22
CA GLY A 96 -12.70 -1.73 20.88
C GLY A 96 -13.64 -2.00 19.70
N GLN A 97 -13.97 -0.95 18.92
CA GLN A 97 -14.70 -1.11 17.67
C GLN A 97 -13.80 -1.75 16.59
N PRO A 98 -14.36 -2.62 15.75
CA PRO A 98 -13.58 -3.33 14.75
C PRO A 98 -13.31 -2.44 13.52
N LEU A 99 -12.03 -2.34 13.13
CA LEU A 99 -11.58 -1.66 11.91
C LEU A 99 -12.18 -2.31 10.66
N MET A 100 -12.28 -3.63 10.66
CA MET A 100 -12.91 -4.37 9.57
C MET A 100 -13.46 -5.69 10.08
N GLU A 101 -14.66 -6.05 9.61
CA GLU A 101 -15.26 -7.34 9.90
C GLU A 101 -15.82 -7.99 8.64
N GLY A 102 -15.83 -9.31 8.61
CA GLY A 102 -16.42 -10.03 7.50
C GLY A 102 -16.04 -11.49 7.43
N LYS A 103 -16.67 -12.18 6.47
CA LYS A 103 -16.42 -13.60 6.24
C LYS A 103 -15.23 -13.78 5.29
N LEU A 104 -14.24 -14.54 5.74
CA LEU A 104 -13.14 -15.02 4.91
C LEU A 104 -13.12 -16.55 4.92
N LYS A 105 -12.60 -17.13 3.83
CA LYS A 105 -12.27 -18.55 3.80
C LYS A 105 -10.80 -18.72 4.17
N GLU A 106 -10.54 -19.36 5.29
CA GLU A 106 -9.20 -19.75 5.74
C GLU A 106 -8.84 -21.11 5.15
N LYS A 107 -7.62 -21.24 4.62
CA LYS A 107 -7.06 -22.52 4.19
C LYS A 107 -6.46 -23.24 5.39
N GLN A 108 -7.16 -24.25 5.90
CA GLN A 108 -6.64 -25.12 6.93
C GLN A 108 -5.86 -26.29 6.32
N VAL A 109 -4.66 -26.53 6.85
CA VAL A 109 -3.82 -27.68 6.51
C VAL A 109 -3.87 -28.63 7.69
N ARG A 110 -4.73 -29.66 7.61
CA ARG A 110 -4.95 -30.61 8.72
C ARG A 110 -3.90 -31.73 8.72
N TRP A 111 -3.37 -32.06 7.54
CA TRP A 111 -2.29 -33.02 7.29
C TRP A 111 -1.50 -32.57 6.06
N LYS A 112 -0.27 -33.07 5.84
CA LYS A 112 0.64 -32.64 4.73
C LYS A 112 -0.03 -32.56 3.34
N PHE A 113 -1.09 -33.33 3.10
CA PHE A 113 -1.79 -33.37 1.81
C PHE A 113 -3.26 -32.94 1.85
N ILE A 114 -3.87 -32.81 3.04
CA ILE A 114 -5.30 -32.48 3.16
C ILE A 114 -5.45 -30.99 3.45
N LYS A 115 -5.85 -30.27 2.40
CA LYS A 115 -6.16 -28.83 2.44
C LYS A 115 -7.68 -28.65 2.39
N ARG A 116 -8.23 -27.86 3.32
CA ARG A 116 -9.67 -27.54 3.35
C ARG A 116 -9.87 -26.03 3.54
N TRP A 117 -10.84 -25.47 2.83
CA TRP A 117 -11.31 -24.11 3.09
C TRP A 117 -12.35 -24.13 4.19
N LYS A 118 -12.13 -23.36 5.25
CA LYS A 118 -13.06 -23.14 6.36
C LYS A 118 -13.52 -21.69 6.31
N THR A 119 -14.82 -21.47 6.13
CA THR A 119 -15.38 -20.12 6.22
C THR A 119 -15.47 -19.74 7.70
N ARG A 120 -14.87 -18.62 8.08
CA ARG A 120 -15.01 -18.04 9.43
C ARG A 120 -15.36 -16.56 9.32
N TYR A 121 -15.93 -16.01 10.37
CA TYR A 121 -16.13 -14.58 10.53
C TYR A 121 -14.90 -14.01 11.25
N PHE A 122 -14.26 -13.03 10.64
CA PHE A 122 -13.05 -12.38 11.12
C PHE A 122 -13.37 -10.95 11.53
N THR A 123 -12.66 -10.50 12.56
CA THR A 123 -12.75 -9.16 13.12
C THR A 123 -11.33 -8.63 13.29
N LEU A 124 -10.99 -7.57 12.58
CA LEU A 124 -9.73 -6.84 12.73
C LEU A 124 -9.95 -5.70 13.73
N ALA A 125 -9.32 -5.78 14.89
CA ALA A 125 -9.45 -4.77 15.94
C ALA A 125 -8.15 -4.64 16.74
N GLY A 126 -7.67 -3.40 16.94
CA GLY A 126 -6.43 -3.15 17.68
C GLY A 126 -5.23 -3.91 17.13
N ASN A 127 -4.55 -4.68 17.98
CA ASN A 127 -3.40 -5.52 17.62
C ASN A 127 -3.80 -6.97 17.22
N GLN A 128 -5.07 -7.24 16.90
CA GLN A 128 -5.52 -8.61 16.66
C GLN A 128 -6.42 -8.72 15.43
N LEU A 129 -6.18 -9.78 14.66
CA LEU A 129 -7.15 -10.33 13.72
C LEU A 129 -7.81 -11.55 14.39
N LEU A 130 -8.98 -11.30 14.97
CA LEU A 130 -9.80 -12.27 15.68
C LEU A 130 -10.66 -13.06 14.69
N PHE A 131 -11.08 -14.25 15.11
CA PHE A 131 -12.09 -15.02 14.40
C PHE A 131 -12.95 -15.82 15.38
N GLN A 132 -14.21 -16.04 15.01
CA GLN A 132 -15.13 -16.79 15.86
C GLN A 132 -14.71 -18.26 15.95
N LYS A 133 -14.63 -18.77 17.20
CA LYS A 133 -14.44 -20.19 17.47
C LYS A 133 -15.63 -21.00 16.98
N GLY A 134 -15.35 -22.14 16.35
CA GLY A 134 -16.41 -23.08 16.00
C GLY A 134 -17.09 -23.66 17.24
N LYS A 135 -18.23 -24.34 17.09
CA LYS A 135 -18.95 -24.98 18.22
C LYS A 135 -18.11 -26.06 18.95
N SER A 136 -17.01 -26.54 18.36
CA SER A 136 -16.05 -27.43 19.01
C SER A 136 -15.02 -26.60 19.79
N LYS A 137 -15.10 -26.61 21.13
CA LYS A 137 -14.25 -25.83 22.03
C LYS A 137 -12.75 -26.20 22.01
N ASP A 138 -12.37 -27.33 21.41
CA ASP A 138 -11.05 -27.95 21.57
C ASP A 138 -10.17 -27.94 20.30
N ASP A 139 -10.27 -26.91 19.44
CA ASP A 139 -9.29 -26.73 18.36
C ASP A 139 -8.14 -25.84 18.88
N PRO A 140 -6.93 -26.36 19.14
CA PRO A 140 -5.81 -25.60 19.70
C PRO A 140 -5.33 -24.45 18.79
N ASP A 141 -5.76 -24.46 17.52
CA ASP A 141 -5.40 -23.48 16.50
C ASP A 141 -6.39 -22.29 16.41
N ASP A 142 -7.30 -22.16 17.38
CA ASP A 142 -8.32 -21.09 17.44
C ASP A 142 -7.82 -19.80 18.16
N SER A 143 -6.51 -19.52 18.11
CA SER A 143 -5.91 -18.32 18.72
C SER A 143 -5.96 -17.12 17.76
N PRO A 144 -6.24 -15.89 18.25
CA PRO A 144 -6.18 -14.68 17.42
C PRO A 144 -4.79 -14.50 16.78
N ILE A 145 -4.76 -13.91 15.59
CA ILE A 145 -3.51 -13.54 14.93
C ILE A 145 -3.07 -12.19 15.47
N GLU A 146 -1.95 -12.16 16.17
CA GLU A 146 -1.38 -10.93 16.71
C GLU A 146 -0.63 -10.16 15.62
N LEU A 147 -0.98 -8.90 15.41
CA LEU A 147 -0.51 -8.11 14.27
C LEU A 147 0.94 -7.65 14.43
N SER A 148 1.42 -7.42 15.66
CA SER A 148 2.83 -7.15 15.96
C SER A 148 3.76 -8.27 15.46
N LYS A 149 3.30 -9.53 15.52
CA LYS A 149 4.03 -10.72 15.05
C LYS A 149 3.95 -10.96 13.54
N VAL A 150 3.18 -10.17 12.81
CA VAL A 150 3.07 -10.31 11.36
C VAL A 150 4.34 -9.80 10.69
N GLN A 151 5.02 -10.68 9.95
CA GLN A 151 6.21 -10.36 9.18
C GLN A 151 5.85 -9.73 7.84
N SER A 152 4.86 -10.29 7.12
CA SER A 152 4.38 -9.73 5.86
C SER A 152 2.97 -10.19 5.51
N VAL A 153 2.29 -9.41 4.68
CA VAL A 153 1.00 -9.75 4.08
C VAL A 153 1.14 -9.66 2.57
N LYS A 154 0.71 -10.68 1.82
CA LYS A 154 0.94 -10.78 0.36
C LYS A 154 -0.29 -11.25 -0.39
N VAL A 155 -0.53 -10.70 -1.58
CA VAL A 155 -1.53 -11.23 -2.51
C VAL A 155 -1.04 -12.58 -3.05
N VAL A 156 -1.94 -13.56 -3.16
CA VAL A 156 -1.62 -14.84 -3.82
C VAL A 156 -1.64 -14.62 -5.33
N ALA A 157 -0.46 -14.57 -5.94
CA ALA A 157 -0.33 -14.42 -7.39
C ALA A 157 -0.99 -15.59 -8.13
N ARG A 158 -1.70 -15.28 -9.23
CA ARG A 158 -2.24 -16.27 -10.15
C ARG A 158 -1.09 -17.03 -10.82
N LYS A 159 -0.84 -18.29 -10.43
CA LYS A 159 0.09 -19.17 -11.16
C LYS A 159 -0.59 -19.68 -12.43
N ARG A 160 0.10 -19.66 -13.57
CA ARG A 160 -0.41 -20.05 -14.91
C ARG A 160 -1.04 -21.45 -14.98
N ARG A 161 -0.69 -22.37 -14.06
CA ARG A 161 -1.25 -23.73 -13.97
C ARG A 161 -2.21 -23.94 -12.80
N ASP A 162 -2.34 -22.96 -11.91
CA ASP A 162 -3.16 -23.06 -10.71
C ASP A 162 -4.39 -22.15 -10.86
N ARG A 163 -5.51 -22.74 -11.28
CA ARG A 163 -6.81 -22.03 -11.42
C ARG A 163 -7.36 -21.51 -10.08
N SER A 164 -6.72 -21.82 -8.94
CA SER A 164 -7.49 -22.02 -7.71
C SER A 164 -7.72 -20.79 -6.84
N LEU A 165 -7.02 -19.65 -6.96
CA LEU A 165 -7.15 -18.60 -5.95
C LEU A 165 -7.15 -17.13 -6.44
N PRO A 166 -8.03 -16.75 -7.39
CA PRO A 166 -8.40 -15.33 -7.47
C PRO A 166 -8.95 -14.88 -6.10
N ARG A 167 -8.62 -13.67 -5.66
CA ARG A 167 -9.14 -13.03 -4.42
C ARG A 167 -8.57 -13.60 -3.12
N ALA A 168 -7.34 -14.13 -3.15
CA ALA A 168 -6.69 -14.70 -1.98
C ALA A 168 -5.43 -13.93 -1.59
N PHE A 169 -5.12 -13.97 -0.30
CA PHE A 169 -3.93 -13.36 0.29
C PHE A 169 -3.36 -14.23 1.41
N GLU A 170 -2.10 -14.00 1.75
CA GLU A 170 -1.34 -14.72 2.76
C GLU A 170 -0.87 -13.77 3.84
N ILE A 171 -0.98 -14.19 5.11
CA ILE A 171 -0.37 -13.52 6.26
C ILE A 171 0.74 -14.42 6.78
N PHE A 172 1.96 -13.90 6.79
CA PHE A 172 3.14 -14.57 7.32
C PHE A 172 3.40 -14.05 8.71
N THR A 173 3.35 -14.95 9.69
CA THR A 173 3.82 -14.73 11.05
C THR A 173 5.16 -15.45 11.25
N ASP A 174 5.77 -15.26 12.41
CA ASP A 174 6.98 -15.96 12.87
C ASP A 174 6.86 -17.49 12.84
N ASN A 175 5.68 -18.03 13.14
CA ASN A 175 5.50 -19.47 13.28
C ASN A 175 4.52 -20.09 12.26
N LYS A 176 3.74 -19.29 11.54
CA LYS A 176 2.65 -19.78 10.69
C LYS A 176 2.37 -18.89 9.48
N THR A 177 2.06 -19.51 8.35
CA THR A 177 1.46 -18.85 7.18
C THR A 177 -0.03 -19.13 7.13
N TYR A 178 -0.83 -18.08 7.18
CA TYR A 178 -2.28 -18.15 6.99
C TYR A 178 -2.60 -17.80 5.55
N VAL A 179 -3.52 -18.53 4.91
CA VAL A 179 -4.00 -18.22 3.56
C VAL A 179 -5.49 -17.97 3.61
N PHE A 180 -5.92 -16.78 3.19
CA PHE A 180 -7.30 -16.35 3.18
C PHE A 180 -7.80 -16.15 1.77
N LYS A 181 -9.11 -16.35 1.58
CA LYS A 181 -9.82 -16.06 0.33
C LYS A 181 -11.07 -15.24 0.62
N ALA A 182 -11.16 -14.09 -0.03
CA ALA A 182 -12.29 -13.16 0.04
C ALA A 182 -13.41 -13.54 -0.95
N LYS A 183 -14.56 -12.87 -0.81
CA LYS A 183 -15.72 -13.06 -1.70
C LYS A 183 -15.47 -12.55 -3.12
N ASP A 184 -14.81 -11.41 -3.26
CA ASP A 184 -14.51 -10.69 -4.49
C ASP A 184 -13.16 -9.96 -4.37
N GLU A 185 -12.71 -9.34 -5.46
CA GLU A 185 -11.38 -8.73 -5.57
C GLU A 185 -11.29 -7.45 -4.74
N LYS A 186 -12.30 -6.59 -4.85
CA LYS A 186 -12.47 -5.40 -4.02
C LYS A 186 -12.40 -5.74 -2.52
N ASN A 187 -13.08 -6.78 -2.09
CA ASN A 187 -13.04 -7.18 -0.68
C ASN A 187 -11.67 -7.73 -0.26
N ALA A 188 -10.94 -8.41 -1.16
CA ALA A 188 -9.57 -8.83 -0.87
C ALA A 188 -8.65 -7.61 -0.69
N GLU A 189 -8.77 -6.60 -1.55
CA GLU A 189 -8.02 -5.34 -1.47
C GLU A 189 -8.32 -4.58 -0.17
N GLU A 190 -9.58 -4.44 0.20
CA GLU A 190 -10.00 -3.81 1.46
C GLU A 190 -9.36 -4.51 2.67
N TRP A 191 -9.41 -5.85 2.73
CA TRP A 191 -8.77 -6.62 3.80
C TRP A 191 -7.26 -6.40 3.85
N LEU A 192 -6.59 -6.44 2.69
CA LEU A 192 -5.14 -6.22 2.60
C LEU A 192 -4.73 -4.83 3.11
N GLN A 193 -5.45 -3.79 2.68
CA GLN A 193 -5.20 -2.42 3.09
C GLN A 193 -5.37 -2.24 4.60
N CYS A 194 -6.51 -2.68 5.14
CA CYS A 194 -6.79 -2.58 6.58
C CYS A 194 -5.78 -3.35 7.43
N ILE A 195 -5.41 -4.58 7.02
CA ILE A 195 -4.44 -5.38 7.76
C ILE A 195 -3.05 -4.74 7.71
N ASN A 196 -2.58 -4.29 6.55
CA ASN A 196 -1.25 -3.67 6.42
C ASN A 196 -1.10 -2.43 7.29
N VAL A 197 -2.13 -1.58 7.32
CA VAL A 197 -2.18 -0.42 8.21
C VAL A 197 -2.11 -0.85 9.68
N ALA A 198 -2.95 -1.81 10.09
CA ALA A 198 -3.01 -2.26 11.47
C ALA A 198 -1.68 -2.93 11.92
N VAL A 199 -1.01 -3.67 11.03
CA VAL A 199 0.33 -4.23 11.28
C VAL A 199 1.38 -3.14 11.47
N ALA A 200 1.39 -2.12 10.62
CA ALA A 200 2.34 -1.01 10.75
C ALA A 200 2.16 -0.28 12.08
N GLN A 201 0.92 -0.02 12.48
CA GLN A 201 0.62 0.63 13.76
C GLN A 201 0.95 -0.25 14.97
N ALA A 202 0.68 -1.55 14.90
CA ALA A 202 1.03 -2.48 15.97
C ALA A 202 2.54 -2.47 16.25
N LYS A 203 3.35 -2.49 15.18
CA LYS A 203 4.82 -2.41 15.29
C LYS A 203 5.32 -1.07 15.83
N GLU A 204 4.67 0.03 15.44
CA GLU A 204 5.01 1.36 15.96
C GLU A 204 4.66 1.50 17.46
N ARG A 205 3.57 0.89 17.92
CA ARG A 205 3.23 0.87 19.35
C ARG A 205 4.23 0.05 20.15
N GLU A 206 4.55 -1.15 19.68
CA GLU A 206 5.54 -2.02 20.32
C GLU A 206 6.91 -1.35 20.42
N SER A 207 7.37 -0.66 19.36
CA SER A 207 8.64 0.06 19.40
C SER A 207 8.63 1.23 20.40
N ARG A 208 7.53 1.98 20.50
CA ARG A 208 7.35 3.05 21.49
C ARG A 208 7.35 2.52 22.92
N GLU A 209 6.65 1.42 23.17
CA GLU A 209 6.63 0.78 24.49
C GLU A 209 8.02 0.30 24.88
N VAL A 210 8.75 -0.38 24.00
CA VAL A 210 10.14 -0.83 24.26
C VAL A 210 11.07 0.33 24.59
N THR A 211 10.91 1.48 23.93
CA THR A 211 11.75 2.67 24.15
C THR A 211 11.41 3.39 25.46
N THR A 212 10.21 3.17 26.02
CA THR A 212 9.78 3.82 27.27
C THR A 212 10.32 3.10 28.52
N TYR A 213 10.80 1.87 28.38
CA TYR A 213 11.39 1.07 29.46
C TYR A 213 12.93 1.01 29.43
N LEU A 214 13.58 1.81 28.58
CA LEU A 214 15.03 2.01 28.49
C LEU A 214 15.39 3.42 28.94
#